data_AF-A0AAW9J0E6-F1
#
_entry.id   AF-A0AAW9J0E6-F1
#
_cell.length_a   1.000
_cell.length_b   1.000
_cell.length_c   1.000
_cell.angle_alpha   90.00
_cell.angle_beta   90.00
_cell.angle_gamma   90.00
#
_symmetry.space_group_name_H-M   'P 1'
#
loop_
_entity.id
_entity.type
_entity.pdbx_description
1 polymer ?
#
loop_
_entity_poly.entity_id
_entity_poly.type
_entity_poly.pdbx_seq_one_letter_code
_entity_poly.pdbx_strand_id
1 'polypeptide(L)'
;SYLIFIDGFAKDQILLYVIERLQNLKKEEISADFIAKLIQSEIAYIEVDTFNTLEPMKTSVLSGGAALLIDGENEGIILDVREYPVRSPQEPDLEKVTRGSRDGLVETIIFNTTLIRRRLRDPNLIFELKNVGSQSRTDVAIGYIDNVVDHKLLGELKNKLDEIDVNALVMAEKTLEELLIKKKWYNPLPQVRFTERPDVVAAHLLEGHIAIIVDTSPSVILLPVT
;
A
#
# COMPACT_ATOMS: atom_id res chain seq x y z
N SER A 1 -19.49 12.15 -9.09
CA SER A 1 -18.77 12.10 -7.80
C SER A 1 -17.57 11.17 -7.95
N TYR A 2 -16.53 11.37 -7.12
CA TYR A 2 -15.35 10.52 -7.05
C TYR A 2 -15.16 10.04 -5.62
N LEU A 3 -14.89 8.75 -5.43
CA LEU A 3 -14.54 8.17 -4.14
C LEU A 3 -13.04 7.81 -4.15
N ILE A 4 -12.28 8.37 -3.22
CA ILE A 4 -10.82 8.25 -3.14
C ILE A 4 -10.48 7.60 -1.80
N PHE A 5 -9.80 6.47 -1.84
CA PHE A 5 -9.34 5.74 -0.65
C PHE A 5 -8.11 4.90 -1.00
N ILE A 6 -7.45 4.35 0.01
CA ILE A 6 -6.36 3.40 -0.17
C ILE A 6 -6.91 2.00 0.04
N ASP A 7 -6.73 1.16 -0.98
CA ASP A 7 -7.09 -0.26 -0.91
C ASP A 7 -6.32 -0.95 0.22
N GLY A 8 -7.00 -1.82 0.97
CA GLY A 8 -6.51 -2.48 2.18
C GLY A 8 -6.73 -1.71 3.50
N PHE A 9 -7.08 -0.42 3.49
CA PHE A 9 -7.51 0.31 4.68
C PHE A 9 -9.02 0.44 4.83
N ALA A 10 -9.75 0.41 3.72
CA ALA A 10 -11.18 0.68 3.71
C ALA A 10 -11.99 -0.61 3.80
N LYS A 11 -13.01 -0.62 4.66
CA LYS A 11 -13.92 -1.76 4.81
C LYS A 11 -14.84 -1.90 3.61
N ASP A 12 -14.73 -3.02 2.88
CA ASP A 12 -15.54 -3.31 1.69
C ASP A 12 -17.04 -3.13 1.91
N GLN A 13 -17.55 -3.59 3.05
CA GLN A 13 -18.98 -3.48 3.39
C GLN A 13 -19.43 -2.01 3.55
N ILE A 14 -18.59 -1.16 4.14
CA ILE A 14 -18.89 0.25 4.33
C ILE A 14 -18.81 0.96 2.98
N LEU A 15 -17.79 0.67 2.18
CA LEU A 15 -17.67 1.21 0.82
C LEU A 15 -18.87 0.81 -0.05
N LEU A 16 -19.28 -0.45 -0.01
CA LEU A 16 -20.45 -0.94 -0.75
C LEU A 16 -21.72 -0.21 -0.32
N TYR A 17 -21.93 -0.05 0.99
CA TYR A 17 -23.06 0.71 1.52
C TYR A 17 -23.07 2.17 1.02
N VAL A 18 -21.91 2.84 1.07
CA VAL A 18 -21.76 4.21 0.57
C VAL A 18 -22.05 4.28 -0.93
N ILE A 19 -21.51 3.36 -1.73
CA ILE A 19 -21.74 3.33 -3.18
C ILE A 19 -23.22 3.08 -3.51
N GLU A 20 -23.87 2.12 -2.84
CA GLU A 20 -25.29 1.82 -3.04
C GLU A 20 -26.17 3.05 -2.72
N ARG A 21 -25.84 3.77 -1.64
CA ARG A 21 -26.53 5.02 -1.28
C ARG A 21 -26.34 6.09 -2.35
N LEU A 22 -25.10 6.28 -2.81
CA LEU A 22 -24.78 7.28 -3.83
C LEU A 22 -25.44 6.98 -5.19
N GLN A 23 -25.58 5.70 -5.57
CA GLN A 23 -26.23 5.31 -6.82
C GLN A 23 -27.74 5.57 -6.82
N ASN A 24 -28.38 5.54 -5.65
CA ASN A 24 -29.82 5.74 -5.50
C ASN A 24 -30.22 7.23 -5.41
N LEU A 25 -29.26 8.16 -5.34
CA LEU A 25 -29.52 9.59 -5.28
C LEU A 25 -30.04 10.12 -6.63
N LYS A 26 -31.19 10.81 -6.59
CA LYS A 26 -31.72 11.49 -7.77
C LYS A 26 -31.04 12.85 -7.95
N LYS A 27 -30.70 13.19 -9.20
CA LYS A 27 -30.04 14.47 -9.56
C LYS A 27 -30.79 15.72 -9.07
N GLU A 28 -32.11 15.62 -8.87
CA GLU A 28 -32.96 16.74 -8.43
C GLU A 28 -32.81 17.09 -6.93
N GLU A 29 -32.10 16.29 -6.14
CA GLU A 29 -31.94 16.50 -4.69
C GLU A 29 -30.67 17.29 -4.31
N ILE A 30 -29.86 17.68 -5.30
CA ILE A 30 -28.62 18.46 -5.11
C ILE A 30 -28.99 19.93 -4.84
N SER A 31 -29.21 20.27 -3.56
CA SER A 31 -29.44 21.63 -3.05
C SER A 31 -28.16 22.22 -2.42
N ALA A 32 -28.13 23.52 -2.10
CA ALA A 32 -26.97 24.15 -1.43
C ALA A 32 -26.58 23.48 -0.08
N ASP A 33 -27.50 22.77 0.57
CA ASP A 33 -27.27 21.97 1.79
C ASP A 33 -27.15 20.46 1.48
N PHE A 34 -26.82 20.08 0.23
CA PHE A 34 -26.78 18.68 -0.19
C PHE A 34 -25.84 17.83 0.65
N ILE A 35 -24.67 18.36 0.99
CA ILE A 35 -23.70 17.66 1.86
C ILE A 35 -24.29 17.43 3.25
N ALA A 36 -24.84 18.47 3.88
CA ALA A 36 -25.45 18.35 5.21
C ALA A 36 -26.63 17.35 5.21
N LYS A 37 -27.48 17.39 4.18
CA LYS A 37 -28.57 16.42 4.00
C LYS A 37 -28.06 15.01 3.76
N LEU A 38 -27.06 14.82 2.90
CA LEU A 38 -26.48 13.52 2.60
C LEU A 38 -25.89 12.87 3.86
N ILE A 39 -25.18 13.65 4.68
CA ILE A 39 -24.63 13.21 5.96
C ILE A 39 -25.75 12.80 6.93
N GLN A 40 -26.77 13.64 7.09
CA GLN A 40 -27.85 13.40 8.06
C GLN A 40 -28.83 12.29 7.64
N SER A 41 -29.09 12.11 6.34
CA SER A 41 -30.13 11.20 5.86
C SER A 41 -29.62 9.86 5.33
N GLU A 42 -28.44 9.82 4.72
CA GLU A 42 -27.97 8.63 3.97
C GLU A 42 -26.69 7.99 4.53
N ILE A 43 -25.90 8.72 5.34
CA ILE A 43 -24.59 8.25 5.86
C ILE A 43 -24.49 8.42 7.39
N ALA A 44 -25.61 8.37 8.11
CA ALA A 44 -25.66 8.64 9.55
C ALA A 44 -24.88 7.66 10.46
N TYR A 45 -24.38 6.54 9.91
CA TYR A 45 -23.71 5.48 10.66
C TYR A 45 -22.17 5.50 10.60
N ILE A 46 -21.60 6.48 9.89
CA ILE A 46 -20.16 6.65 9.73
C ILE A 46 -19.76 7.97 10.40
N GLU A 47 -18.60 8.03 11.06
CA GLU A 47 -18.05 9.34 11.45
C GLU A 47 -17.70 10.11 10.18
N VAL A 48 -18.33 11.26 10.00
CA VAL A 48 -18.20 12.08 8.81
C VAL A 48 -17.64 13.45 9.17
N ASP A 49 -16.59 13.84 8.45
CA ASP A 49 -16.05 15.20 8.45
C ASP A 49 -16.20 15.81 7.05
N THR A 50 -16.13 17.13 6.94
CA THR A 50 -16.07 17.82 5.64
C THR A 50 -14.71 18.46 5.43
N PHE A 51 -14.34 18.68 4.17
CA PHE A 51 -13.12 19.39 3.80
C PHE A 51 -13.33 20.29 2.59
N ASN A 52 -12.59 21.38 2.53
CA ASN A 52 -12.61 22.36 1.42
C ASN A 52 -11.24 22.56 0.78
N THR A 53 -10.22 21.84 1.24
CA THR A 53 -8.84 21.90 0.72
C THR A 53 -8.27 20.49 0.58
N LEU A 54 -7.20 20.35 -0.20
CA LEU A 54 -6.59 19.04 -0.46
C LEU A 54 -5.79 18.49 0.74
N GLU A 55 -5.31 19.33 1.66
CA GLU A 55 -4.49 18.86 2.79
C GLU A 55 -5.25 17.98 3.79
N PRO A 56 -6.45 18.36 4.27
CA PRO A 56 -7.27 17.49 5.12
C PRO A 56 -7.64 16.19 4.40
N MET A 57 -7.97 16.26 3.10
CA MET A 57 -8.27 15.11 2.27
C MET A 57 -7.09 14.13 2.24
N LYS A 58 -5.89 14.63 1.88
CA LYS A 58 -4.66 13.82 1.82
C LYS A 58 -4.36 13.18 3.17
N THR A 59 -4.40 13.97 4.25
CA THR A 59 -4.13 13.48 5.61
C THR A 59 -5.09 12.37 6.01
N SER A 60 -6.38 12.53 5.71
CA SER A 60 -7.40 11.54 6.02
C SER A 60 -7.22 10.26 5.21
N VAL A 61 -7.09 10.38 3.88
CA VAL A 61 -6.92 9.22 2.98
C VAL A 61 -5.65 8.43 3.31
N LEU A 62 -4.53 9.10 3.57
CA LEU A 62 -3.27 8.47 3.98
C LEU A 62 -3.34 7.84 5.38
N SER A 63 -4.33 8.24 6.19
CA SER A 63 -4.61 7.65 7.49
C SER A 63 -5.69 6.55 7.44
N GLY A 64 -6.17 6.20 6.24
CA GLY A 64 -7.15 5.13 5.98
C GLY A 64 -8.61 5.57 5.88
N GLY A 65 -8.89 6.88 5.93
CA GLY A 65 -10.22 7.40 5.60
C GLY A 65 -10.52 7.30 4.10
N ALA A 66 -11.79 7.49 3.73
CA ALA A 66 -12.20 7.66 2.33
C ALA A 66 -12.69 9.09 2.11
N ALA A 67 -12.33 9.69 0.99
CA ALA A 67 -12.79 11.01 0.58
C ALA A 67 -13.78 10.88 -0.57
N LEU A 68 -14.96 11.48 -0.40
CA LEU A 68 -16.00 11.59 -1.41
C LEU A 68 -16.05 13.03 -1.94
N LEU A 69 -15.80 13.18 -3.24
CA LEU A 69 -15.92 14.43 -3.98
C LEU A 69 -17.22 14.41 -4.77
N ILE A 70 -18.03 15.46 -4.63
CA ILE A 70 -19.29 15.60 -5.33
C ILE A 70 -19.11 16.60 -6.48
N ASP A 71 -19.64 16.26 -7.65
CA ASP A 71 -19.53 17.13 -8.82
C ASP A 71 -20.40 18.38 -8.62
N GLY A 72 -19.82 19.56 -8.88
CA GLY A 72 -20.47 20.86 -8.65
C GLY A 72 -20.33 21.43 -7.24
N GLU A 73 -19.73 20.70 -6.29
CA GLU A 73 -19.54 21.16 -4.91
C GLU A 73 -18.10 21.59 -4.63
N ASN A 74 -17.93 22.64 -3.82
CA ASN A 74 -16.61 23.14 -3.39
C ASN A 74 -16.11 22.45 -2.09
N GLU A 75 -16.97 21.65 -1.47
CA GLU A 75 -16.65 20.86 -0.28
C GLU A 75 -16.75 19.36 -0.59
N GLY A 76 -15.87 18.58 0.02
CA GLY A 76 -15.88 17.13 -0.01
C GLY A 76 -16.19 16.55 1.37
N ILE A 77 -16.44 15.25 1.39
CA ILE A 77 -16.81 14.49 2.58
C ILE A 77 -15.70 13.49 2.91
N ILE A 78 -15.25 13.46 4.15
CA ILE A 78 -14.38 12.42 4.69
C ILE A 78 -15.25 11.42 5.44
N LEU A 79 -15.12 10.16 5.06
CA LEU A 79 -15.78 9.02 5.67
C LEU A 79 -14.73 8.23 6.46
N ASP A 80 -14.95 8.05 7.76
CA ASP A 80 -14.13 7.13 8.53
C ASP A 80 -14.50 5.67 8.22
N VAL A 81 -13.85 5.12 7.20
CA VAL A 81 -14.01 3.73 6.76
C VAL A 81 -12.88 2.82 7.25
N ARG A 82 -12.06 3.30 8.18
CA ARG A 82 -10.83 2.63 8.60
C ARG A 82 -11.15 1.27 9.21
N GLU A 83 -10.66 0.21 8.58
CA GLU A 83 -10.58 -1.10 9.19
C GLU A 83 -9.11 -1.50 9.29
N TYR A 84 -8.61 -1.59 10.52
CA TYR A 84 -7.31 -2.18 10.75
C TYR A 84 -7.48 -3.70 10.69
N PRO A 85 -6.68 -4.44 9.90
CA PRO A 85 -6.76 -5.88 9.87
C PRO A 85 -6.65 -6.44 11.31
N VAL A 86 -7.73 -7.04 11.81
CA VAL A 86 -7.82 -7.62 13.17
C VAL A 86 -7.44 -9.11 13.18
N ARG A 87 -7.01 -9.67 12.05
CA ARG A 87 -6.31 -10.97 12.11
C ARG A 87 -4.96 -10.70 12.73
N SER A 88 -4.73 -11.28 13.90
CA SER A 88 -3.46 -11.24 14.63
C SER A 88 -2.32 -11.40 13.64
N PRO A 89 -1.55 -10.35 13.35
CA PRO A 89 -0.31 -10.51 12.64
C PRO A 89 0.49 -11.54 13.45
N GLN A 90 0.78 -12.69 12.86
CA GLN A 90 1.59 -13.68 13.55
C GLN A 90 2.99 -13.07 13.74
N GLU A 91 3.61 -13.41 14.87
CA GLU A 91 4.98 -12.97 15.13
C GLU A 91 5.87 -13.51 14.01
N PRO A 92 6.76 -12.70 13.42
CA PRO A 92 7.66 -13.17 12.38
C PRO A 92 8.47 -14.37 12.89
N ASP A 93 8.52 -15.44 12.09
CA ASP A 93 9.19 -16.68 12.47
C ASP A 93 10.71 -16.49 12.55
N LEU A 94 11.26 -15.69 11.63
CA LEU A 94 12.69 -15.41 11.55
C LEU A 94 13.17 -14.31 12.52
N GLU A 95 12.29 -13.38 12.90
CA GLU A 95 12.65 -12.16 13.64
C GLU A 95 11.83 -11.96 14.94
N LYS A 96 11.82 -12.95 15.84
CA LYS A 96 11.14 -12.83 17.15
C LYS A 96 11.67 -11.68 18.00
N VAL A 97 10.76 -10.89 18.59
CA VAL A 97 11.11 -9.67 19.34
C VAL A 97 10.68 -9.72 20.80
N THR A 98 11.59 -9.33 21.70
CA THR A 98 11.28 -9.14 23.12
C THR A 98 10.63 -7.78 23.41
N ARG A 99 10.85 -6.78 22.54
CA ARG A 99 10.27 -5.42 22.57
C ARG A 99 10.07 -4.90 21.15
N GLY A 100 8.94 -4.25 20.88
CA GLY A 100 8.60 -3.69 19.57
C GLY A 100 7.30 -4.25 19.00
N SER A 101 7.00 -3.91 17.74
CA SER A 101 5.83 -4.41 17.04
C SER A 101 5.96 -5.90 16.75
N ARG A 102 4.89 -6.66 17.00
CA ARG A 102 4.86 -8.12 16.80
C ARG A 102 4.27 -8.53 15.46
N ASP A 103 3.94 -7.57 14.60
CA ASP A 103 3.36 -7.85 13.30
C ASP A 103 4.42 -8.28 12.31
N GLY A 104 4.30 -9.52 11.83
CA GLY A 104 5.00 -10.01 10.66
C GLY A 104 4.26 -9.66 9.37
N LEU A 105 5.04 -9.52 8.30
CA LEU A 105 4.56 -9.59 6.93
C LEU A 105 4.00 -11.00 6.65
N VAL A 106 3.14 -11.09 5.64
CA VAL A 106 2.38 -12.30 5.27
C VAL A 106 2.48 -12.54 3.77
N GLU A 107 1.94 -13.65 3.27
CA GLU A 107 2.06 -14.03 1.87
C GLU A 107 1.25 -13.16 0.90
N THR A 108 0.35 -12.30 1.38
CA THR A 108 -0.52 -11.48 0.53
C THR A 108 0.04 -10.07 0.36
N ILE A 109 0.35 -9.71 -0.89
CA ILE A 109 1.01 -8.44 -1.22
C ILE A 109 0.25 -7.19 -0.74
N ILE A 110 -1.08 -7.18 -0.86
CA ILE A 110 -1.93 -6.05 -0.42
C ILE A 110 -1.84 -5.82 1.09
N PHE A 111 -1.77 -6.90 1.88
CA PHE A 111 -1.60 -6.77 3.33
C PHE A 111 -0.21 -6.22 3.67
N ASN A 112 0.83 -6.65 2.98
CA ASN A 112 2.19 -6.17 3.18
C ASN A 112 2.33 -4.68 2.85
N THR A 113 1.82 -4.23 1.71
CA THR A 113 1.83 -2.80 1.34
C THR A 113 1.04 -1.96 2.37
N THR A 114 -0.10 -2.47 2.84
CA THR A 114 -0.94 -1.84 3.86
C THR A 114 -0.20 -1.71 5.20
N LEU A 115 0.49 -2.75 5.66
CA LEU A 115 1.27 -2.74 6.91
C LEU A 115 2.42 -1.71 6.87
N ILE A 116 3.04 -1.54 5.70
CA ILE A 116 4.08 -0.52 5.46
C ILE A 116 3.45 0.88 5.40
N ARG A 117 2.39 1.06 4.61
CA ARG A 117 1.67 2.34 4.45
C ARG A 117 1.10 2.86 5.77
N ARG A 118 0.70 1.95 6.69
CA ARG A 118 0.19 2.34 8.02
C ARG A 118 1.24 3.07 8.85
N ARG A 119 2.51 2.73 8.64
CA ARG A 119 3.67 3.35 9.29
C ARG A 119 4.14 4.59 8.54
N LEU A 120 4.12 4.52 7.21
CA LEU A 120 4.53 5.59 6.31
C LEU A 120 3.33 6.22 5.62
N ARG A 121 2.84 7.33 6.18
CA ARG A 121 1.76 8.13 5.59
C ARG A 121 2.27 9.20 4.63
N ASP A 122 3.44 8.96 4.02
CA ASP A 122 4.04 9.88 3.07
C ASP A 122 3.31 9.78 1.72
N PRO A 123 2.80 10.88 1.14
CA PRO A 123 2.22 10.85 -0.20
C PRO A 123 3.22 10.45 -1.30
N ASN A 124 4.52 10.60 -1.07
CA ASN A 124 5.59 10.20 -1.99
C ASN A 124 5.97 8.71 -1.88
N LEU A 125 5.40 7.96 -0.93
CA LEU A 125 5.53 6.51 -0.91
C LEU A 125 4.76 5.93 -2.10
N ILE A 126 5.46 5.26 -3.00
CA ILE A 126 4.92 4.64 -4.20
C ILE A 126 5.11 3.13 -4.10
N PHE A 127 4.08 2.38 -4.50
CA PHE A 127 4.16 0.95 -4.77
C PHE A 127 3.82 0.72 -6.23
N GLU A 128 4.78 0.30 -7.04
CA GLU A 128 4.56 -0.07 -8.43
C GLU A 128 4.39 -1.58 -8.57
N LEU A 129 3.23 -2.02 -9.06
CA LEU A 129 2.95 -3.43 -9.30
C LEU A 129 3.45 -3.85 -10.68
N LYS A 130 4.22 -4.93 -10.72
CA LYS A 130 4.68 -5.61 -11.94
C LYS A 130 4.32 -7.08 -11.88
N ASN A 131 4.23 -7.70 -13.06
CA ASN A 131 3.97 -9.12 -13.19
C ASN A 131 5.22 -9.82 -13.74
N VAL A 132 5.71 -10.85 -13.05
CA VAL A 132 6.95 -11.55 -13.39
C VAL A 132 6.70 -13.04 -13.59
N GLY A 133 7.28 -13.58 -14.66
CA GLY A 133 7.16 -14.99 -15.04
C GLY A 133 6.03 -15.25 -16.04
N SER A 134 6.33 -16.01 -17.10
CA SER A 134 5.41 -16.20 -18.22
C SER A 134 4.19 -17.08 -17.89
N GLN A 135 4.35 -18.05 -16.98
CA GLN A 135 3.30 -18.96 -16.53
C GLN A 135 2.75 -18.59 -15.14
N SER A 136 3.63 -18.35 -14.15
CA SER A 136 3.16 -18.03 -12.80
C SER A 136 2.50 -16.66 -12.73
N ARG A 137 2.92 -15.72 -13.59
CA ARG A 137 2.45 -14.34 -13.60
C ARG A 137 2.38 -13.79 -12.18
N THR A 138 3.49 -13.90 -11.46
CA THR A 138 3.56 -13.56 -10.04
C THR A 138 3.61 -12.05 -9.90
N ASP A 139 2.78 -11.51 -9.01
CA ASP A 139 2.78 -10.09 -8.72
C ASP A 139 3.97 -9.70 -7.84
N VAL A 140 4.66 -8.65 -8.24
CA VAL A 140 5.84 -8.08 -7.57
C VAL A 140 5.62 -6.58 -7.42
N ALA A 141 5.60 -6.09 -6.19
CA ALA A 141 5.50 -4.65 -5.91
C ALA A 141 6.87 -4.08 -5.58
N ILE A 142 7.20 -2.96 -6.23
CA ILE A 142 8.39 -2.15 -5.96
C ILE A 142 7.95 -0.96 -5.10
N GLY A 143 8.30 -0.99 -3.82
CA GLY A 143 8.06 0.08 -2.86
C GLY A 143 9.25 1.03 -2.74
N TYR A 144 9.02 2.33 -2.82
CA TYR A 144 10.06 3.37 -2.63
C TYR A 144 9.43 4.72 -2.28
N ILE A 145 10.21 5.64 -1.71
CA ILE A 145 9.79 7.04 -1.51
C ILE A 145 10.44 7.91 -2.60
N ASP A 146 9.61 8.50 -3.46
CA ASP A 146 10.03 9.14 -4.72
C ASP A 146 11.08 10.23 -4.53
N ASN A 147 10.96 11.04 -3.48
CA ASN A 147 11.86 12.17 -3.23
C ASN A 147 13.18 11.80 -2.52
N VAL A 148 13.36 10.54 -2.08
CA VAL A 148 14.58 10.09 -1.38
C VAL A 148 15.32 8.98 -2.15
N VAL A 149 14.61 8.23 -2.99
CA VAL A 149 15.18 7.07 -3.70
C VAL A 149 16.27 7.48 -4.70
N ASP A 150 17.29 6.62 -4.85
CA ASP A 150 18.19 6.69 -6.01
C ASP A 150 17.44 6.27 -7.28
N HIS A 151 16.96 7.24 -8.05
CA HIS A 151 16.24 7.00 -9.31
C HIS A 151 17.05 6.22 -10.36
N LYS A 152 18.38 6.31 -10.33
CA LYS A 152 19.22 5.54 -11.26
C LYS A 152 19.17 4.06 -10.89
N LEU A 153 19.38 3.74 -9.62
CA LEU A 153 19.26 2.37 -9.12
C LEU A 153 17.84 1.81 -9.32
N LEU A 154 16.82 2.62 -9.05
CA LEU A 154 15.42 2.26 -9.28
C LEU A 154 15.15 1.93 -10.75
N GLY A 155 15.65 2.75 -11.68
CA GLY A 155 15.52 2.50 -13.12
C GLY A 155 16.22 1.22 -13.56
N GLU A 156 17.45 0.99 -13.09
CA GLU A 156 18.20 -0.25 -13.36
C GLU A 156 17.46 -1.48 -12.83
N LEU A 157 16.89 -1.40 -11.62
CA LEU A 157 16.08 -2.48 -11.04
C LEU A 157 14.82 -2.75 -11.86
N LYS A 158 14.08 -1.70 -12.24
CA LYS A 158 12.86 -1.81 -13.06
C LYS A 158 13.14 -2.49 -14.39
N ASN A 159 14.21 -2.08 -15.08
CA ASN A 159 14.63 -2.68 -16.34
C ASN A 159 15.03 -4.16 -16.16
N LYS A 160 15.81 -4.48 -15.12
CA LYS A 160 16.16 -5.88 -14.81
C LYS A 160 14.93 -6.73 -14.59
N LEU A 161 13.92 -6.25 -13.85
CA LEU A 161 12.67 -6.97 -13.62
C LEU A 161 11.92 -7.24 -14.93
N ASP A 162 11.91 -6.29 -15.86
CA ASP A 162 11.25 -6.45 -17.16
C ASP A 162 12.01 -7.42 -18.09
N GLU A 163 13.33 -7.56 -17.90
CA GLU A 163 14.18 -8.51 -18.63
C GLU A 163 14.11 -9.95 -18.09
N ILE A 164 13.44 -10.19 -16.96
CA ILE A 164 13.32 -11.54 -16.39
C ILE A 164 12.42 -12.39 -17.29
N ASP A 165 13.04 -13.29 -18.05
CA ASP A 165 12.37 -14.34 -18.81
C ASP A 165 12.50 -15.69 -18.11
N VAL A 166 11.52 -16.00 -17.26
CA VAL A 166 11.40 -17.30 -16.58
C VAL A 166 9.97 -17.81 -16.67
N ASN A 167 9.78 -19.13 -16.57
CA ASN A 167 8.43 -19.71 -16.57
C ASN A 167 7.66 -19.32 -15.30
N ALA A 168 8.30 -19.40 -14.13
CA ALA A 168 7.64 -19.16 -12.85
C ALA A 168 8.62 -18.72 -11.74
N LEU A 169 8.13 -17.90 -10.81
CA LEU A 169 8.80 -17.62 -9.54
C LEU A 169 8.39 -18.64 -8.46
N VAL A 170 8.83 -19.88 -8.60
CA VAL A 170 8.38 -21.00 -7.75
C VAL A 170 8.77 -20.85 -6.28
N MET A 171 9.87 -20.17 -5.97
CA MET A 171 10.30 -19.85 -4.60
C MET A 171 10.19 -18.34 -4.30
N ALA A 172 9.19 -17.67 -4.88
CA ALA A 172 8.85 -16.26 -4.66
C ALA A 172 10.07 -15.33 -4.61
N GLU A 173 10.37 -14.74 -3.45
CA GLU A 173 11.43 -13.75 -3.25
C GLU A 173 12.84 -14.32 -3.48
N LYS A 174 13.05 -15.61 -3.19
CA LYS A 174 14.38 -16.24 -3.33
C LYS A 174 14.75 -16.42 -4.81
N THR A 175 13.82 -16.91 -5.62
CA THR A 175 14.04 -17.00 -7.07
C THR A 175 14.27 -15.61 -7.65
N LEU A 176 13.52 -14.61 -7.19
CA LEU A 176 13.68 -13.25 -7.66
C LEU A 176 15.04 -12.63 -7.28
N GLU A 177 15.51 -12.84 -6.05
CA GLU A 177 16.85 -12.41 -5.61
C GLU A 177 17.94 -12.96 -6.56
N GLU A 178 17.93 -14.26 -6.82
CA GLU A 178 18.94 -14.92 -7.65
C GLU A 178 18.97 -14.38 -9.10
N LEU A 179 17.80 -13.97 -9.62
CA LEU A 179 17.67 -13.38 -10.95
C LEU A 179 18.15 -11.92 -10.99
N LEU A 180 17.89 -11.16 -9.93
CA LEU A 180 18.30 -9.74 -9.82
C LEU A 180 19.78 -9.58 -9.50
N ILE A 181 20.32 -10.50 -8.69
CA ILE A 181 21.66 -10.46 -8.13
C ILE A 181 22.44 -11.69 -8.58
N LYS A 182 23.36 -11.48 -9.53
CA LYS A 182 24.38 -12.47 -9.84
C LYS A 182 25.39 -12.52 -8.69
N LYS A 183 25.37 -13.61 -7.91
CA LYS A 183 26.37 -13.87 -6.88
C LYS A 183 27.76 -13.88 -7.52
N LYS A 184 28.60 -12.92 -7.11
CA LYS A 184 30.00 -12.85 -7.50
C LYS A 184 30.82 -13.62 -6.49
N TRP A 185 31.62 -14.58 -6.94
CA TRP A 185 32.44 -15.46 -6.10
C TRP A 185 33.39 -14.72 -5.12
N TYR A 186 33.70 -13.45 -5.43
CA TYR A 186 34.64 -12.62 -4.67
C TYR A 186 33.98 -11.60 -3.73
N ASN A 187 32.64 -11.50 -3.68
CA ASN A 187 31.94 -10.58 -2.77
C ASN A 187 31.19 -11.36 -1.69
N PRO A 188 31.72 -11.44 -0.45
CA PRO A 188 31.09 -12.18 0.64
C PRO A 188 29.94 -11.41 1.32
N LEU A 189 29.71 -10.13 0.99
CA LEU A 189 28.67 -9.31 1.60
C LEU A 189 27.29 -9.55 0.95
N PRO A 190 26.20 -9.59 1.75
CA PRO A 190 24.85 -9.68 1.21
C PRO A 190 24.54 -8.43 0.38
N GLN A 191 24.01 -8.61 -0.84
CA GLN A 191 23.63 -7.50 -1.72
C GLN A 191 22.18 -7.03 -1.48
N VAL A 192 21.41 -7.83 -0.74
CA VAL A 192 20.05 -7.53 -0.27
C VAL A 192 19.90 -7.96 1.18
N ARG A 193 18.93 -7.35 1.86
CA ARG A 193 18.45 -7.81 3.17
C ARG A 193 17.03 -8.31 3.04
N PHE A 194 16.77 -9.46 3.65
CA PHE A 194 15.41 -9.98 3.83
C PHE A 194 14.90 -9.57 5.21
N THR A 195 13.63 -9.24 5.29
CA THR A 195 12.96 -8.98 6.57
C THR A 195 11.49 -9.38 6.48
N GLU A 196 10.98 -9.94 7.56
CA GLU A 196 9.56 -10.24 7.74
C GLU A 196 8.87 -9.11 8.52
N ARG A 197 9.58 -8.00 8.79
CA ARG A 197 9.12 -6.94 9.67
C ARG A 197 8.75 -5.66 8.91
N PRO A 198 7.48 -5.24 8.93
CA PRO A 198 7.04 -4.04 8.23
C PRO A 198 7.62 -2.75 8.81
N ASP A 199 8.02 -2.72 10.09
CA ASP A 199 8.71 -1.57 10.68
C ASP A 199 10.16 -1.42 10.19
N VAL A 200 10.85 -2.54 9.95
CA VAL A 200 12.19 -2.53 9.35
C VAL A 200 12.11 -2.03 7.91
N VAL A 201 11.13 -2.49 7.13
CA VAL A 201 10.90 -2.00 5.76
C VAL A 201 10.64 -0.49 5.76
N ALA A 202 9.75 -0.02 6.65
CA ALA A 202 9.43 1.41 6.75
C ALA A 202 10.67 2.27 7.06
N ALA A 203 11.54 1.81 7.97
CA ALA A 203 12.77 2.52 8.30
C ALA A 203 13.72 2.64 7.10
N HIS A 204 13.94 1.56 6.35
CA HIS A 204 14.84 1.58 5.19
C HIS A 204 14.28 2.43 4.03
N LEU A 205 12.96 2.41 3.81
CA LEU A 205 12.30 3.26 2.82
C LEU A 205 12.53 4.75 3.11
N LEU A 206 12.49 5.17 4.39
CA LEU A 206 12.81 6.54 4.81
C LEU A 206 14.28 6.91 4.55
N GLU A 207 15.18 5.93 4.51
CA GLU A 207 16.60 6.11 4.19
C GLU A 207 16.87 6.07 2.66
N GLY A 208 15.83 5.98 1.83
CA GLY A 208 15.96 5.97 0.37
C GLY A 208 16.20 4.59 -0.24
N HIS A 209 16.03 3.52 0.54
CA HIS A 209 16.10 2.16 0.03
C HIS A 209 14.84 1.81 -0.78
N ILE A 210 14.94 0.75 -1.56
CA ILE A 210 13.86 0.15 -2.34
C ILE A 210 13.46 -1.16 -1.65
N ALA A 211 12.16 -1.37 -1.52
CA ALA A 211 11.56 -2.61 -1.06
C ALA A 211 10.96 -3.38 -2.24
N ILE A 212 11.26 -4.67 -2.36
CA ILE A 212 10.61 -5.57 -3.32
C ILE A 212 9.77 -6.56 -2.54
N ILE A 213 8.47 -6.53 -2.81
CA ILE A 213 7.46 -7.38 -2.18
C ILE A 213 7.00 -8.36 -3.24
N VAL A 214 7.18 -9.66 -3.01
CA VAL A 214 6.73 -10.70 -3.93
C VAL A 214 5.47 -11.32 -3.35
N ASP A 215 4.41 -11.40 -4.15
CA ASP A 215 3.21 -12.11 -3.72
C ASP A 215 3.54 -13.58 -3.46
N THR A 216 2.85 -14.20 -2.50
CA THR A 216 3.12 -15.53 -1.91
C THR A 216 4.33 -15.61 -0.97
N SER A 217 4.96 -14.48 -0.62
CA SER A 217 6.08 -14.43 0.33
C SER A 217 5.76 -13.61 1.59
N PRO A 218 6.07 -14.12 2.81
CA PRO A 218 6.03 -13.33 4.04
C PRO A 218 7.29 -12.47 4.25
N SER A 219 8.20 -12.39 3.27
CA SER A 219 9.44 -11.62 3.38
C SER A 219 9.55 -10.54 2.30
N VAL A 220 10.22 -9.44 2.64
CA VAL A 220 10.51 -8.33 1.73
C VAL A 220 12.01 -8.21 1.51
N ILE A 221 12.39 -8.01 0.24
CA ILE A 221 13.78 -7.77 -0.17
C ILE A 221 14.05 -6.27 -0.10
N LEU A 222 15.08 -5.86 0.65
CA LEU A 222 15.54 -4.48 0.76
C LEU A 222 16.88 -4.30 0.02
N LEU A 223 16.99 -3.24 -0.77
CA LEU A 223 18.19 -2.87 -1.51
C LEU A 223 18.32 -1.34 -1.68
N PRO A 224 19.54 -0.80 -1.84
CA PRO A 224 20.81 -1.49 -1.66
C PRO A 224 21.10 -1.64 -0.16
N VAL A 225 21.79 -2.70 0.27
CA VAL A 225 22.30 -2.77 1.65
C VAL A 225 23.82 -2.61 1.66
N THR A 226 24.31 -1.89 2.66
CA THR A 226 25.74 -1.63 2.90
C THR A 226 26.40 -2.74 3.69
#